data_AF-A0AAN4QBF8-F1
#
_entry.id   AF-A0AAN4QBF8-F1
#
_cell.length_a   1.000
_cell.length_b   1.000
_cell.length_c   1.000
_cell.angle_alpha   90.00
_cell.angle_beta   90.00
_cell.angle_gamma   90.00
#
_symmetry.space_group_name_H-M   'P 1'
#
loop_
_entity.id
_entity.type
_entity.pdbx_description
1 polymer ?
#
loop_
_entity_poly.entity_id
_entity_poly.type
_entity_poly.pdbx_seq_one_letter_code
_entity_poly.pdbx_strand_id
1 'polypeptide(L)' 'MNEFLFFGDSDQDEYVLEKATKKYQVRDKQAFSNVYEEFTDFDGILEFMLDMMIRRI' A
#
# COMPACT_ATOMS: atom_id res chain seq x y z
N MET A 1 -19.05 -1.40 4.05
CA MET A 1 -17.82 -0.90 4.71
C MET A 1 -16.66 -1.55 4.00
N ASN A 2 -15.74 -0.80 3.41
CA ASN A 2 -14.58 -1.40 2.78
C ASN A 2 -13.67 -1.93 3.89
N GLU A 3 -13.44 -3.24 3.88
CA GLU A 3 -12.52 -3.86 4.80
C GLU A 3 -11.12 -3.81 4.20
N PHE A 4 -10.18 -3.21 4.93
CA PHE A 4 -8.78 -3.14 4.55
C PHE A 4 -7.97 -4.08 5.44
N LEU A 5 -7.03 -4.82 4.85
CA LEU A 5 -5.99 -5.53 5.57
C LEU A 5 -4.71 -4.71 5.49
N PHE A 6 -4.19 -4.29 6.64
CA PHE A 6 -2.98 -3.47 6.72
C PHE A 6 -1.74 -4.36 6.76
N PHE A 7 -0.76 -4.04 5.92
CA PHE A 7 0.55 -4.72 5.88
C PHE A 7 1.63 -3.93 6.62
N GLY A 8 1.48 -2.61 6.71
CA GLY A 8 2.39 -1.71 7.39
C GLY A 8 2.25 -0.28 6.89
N ASP A 9 3.13 0.59 7.36
CA ASP A 9 3.16 2.00 7.01
C ASP A 9 4.59 2.55 6.88
N SER A 10 4.70 3.69 6.21
CA SER A 10 5.87 4.56 6.16
C SER A 10 5.58 5.88 6.88
N ASP A 11 6.45 6.88 6.74
CA ASP A 11 6.21 8.21 7.31
C ASP A 11 4.98 8.90 6.70
N GLN A 12 4.65 8.63 5.43
CA GLN A 12 3.54 9.27 4.70
C GLN A 12 2.52 8.28 4.12
N ASP A 13 2.88 7.00 3.98
CA ASP A 13 2.08 6.03 3.25
C ASP A 13 1.62 4.87 4.13
N GLU A 14 0.47 4.28 3.79
CA GLU A 14 -0.02 3.02 4.32
C GLU A 14 -0.17 1.99 3.21
N TYR A 15 0.23 0.76 3.51
CA TYR A 15 0.16 -0.36 2.58
C TYR A 15 -1.00 -1.28 2.96
N VAL A 16 -1.98 -1.42 2.07
CA VAL A 16 -3.21 -2.15 2.38
C VAL A 16 -3.65 -3.09 1.26
N LEU A 17 -4.43 -4.11 1.62
CA LEU A 17 -5.27 -4.89 0.70
C LEU A 17 -6.72 -4.48 0.92
N GLU A 18 -7.35 -3.94 -0.10
CA GLU A 18 -8.80 -3.71 -0.12
C GLU A 18 -9.52 -5.03 -0.39
N LYS A 19 -10.22 -5.57 0.62
CA LYS A 19 -10.81 -6.92 0.51
C LYS A 19 -11.94 -7.02 -0.51
N ALA A 20 -12.61 -5.90 -0.82
CA ALA A 20 -13.71 -5.85 -1.77
C ALA A 20 -13.24 -5.99 -3.23
N THR A 21 -12.20 -5.25 -3.59
CA THR A 21 -11.62 -5.23 -4.94
C THR A 21 -10.50 -6.24 -5.11
N LYS A 22 -9.96 -6.79 -4.00
CA LYS A 22 -8.76 -7.64 -3.94
C LYS A 22 -7.52 -6.93 -4.49
N LYS A 23 -7.48 -5.60 -4.38
CA LYS A 23 -6.38 -4.77 -4.83
C LYS A 23 -5.46 -4.41 -3.68
N TYR A 24 -4.16 -4.49 -3.95
CA TYR A 24 -3.13 -4.01 -3.05
C TYR A 24 -2.86 -2.55 -3.38
N GLN A 25 -2.80 -1.69 -2.38
CA GLN A 25 -2.77 -0.24 -2.57
C GLN A 25 -1.77 0.40 -1.62
N VAL A 26 -1.06 1.40 -2.15
CA VAL A 26 -0.29 2.37 -1.37
C VAL A 26 -1.19 3.59 -1.24
N ARG A 27 -1.52 3.97 -0.01
CA ARG A 27 -2.43 5.08 0.29
C ARG A 27 -1.75 6.13 1.13
N ASP A 28 -2.22 7.36 1.03
CA ASP A 28 -1.78 8.42 1.94
C ASP A 28 -2.33 8.17 3.35
N LYS A 29 -1.45 8.25 4.35
CA LYS A 29 -1.80 8.02 5.75
C LYS A 29 -2.71 9.10 6.34
N GLN A 30 -2.61 10.34 5.86
CA GLN A 30 -3.42 11.48 6.33
C GLN A 30 -4.73 11.61 5.54
N ALA A 31 -4.70 11.27 4.25
CA ALA A 31 -5.81 11.36 3.32
C ALA A 31 -6.06 10.00 2.65
N PHE A 32 -6.55 9.02 3.42
CA PHE A 32 -6.71 7.62 3.00
C PHE A 32 -7.52 7.38 1.71
N SER A 33 -8.30 8.37 1.24
CA SER A 33 -8.95 8.35 -0.07
C SER A 33 -7.97 8.45 -1.25
N ASN A 34 -6.76 8.96 -1.00
CA ASN A 34 -5.71 9.09 -1.99
C ASN A 34 -4.97 7.77 -2.12
N VAL A 35 -5.07 7.18 -3.31
CA VAL A 35 -4.32 5.99 -3.70
C VAL A 35 -3.19 6.47 -4.60
N TYR A 36 -1.94 6.21 -4.19
CA TYR A 36 -0.75 6.55 -4.96
C TYR A 36 -0.45 5.48 -6.00
N GLU A 37 -0.48 4.22 -5.58
CA GLU A 37 -0.19 3.05 -6.41
C GLU A 37 -1.20 1.94 -6.12
N GLU A 38 -1.52 1.15 -7.15
CA GLU A 38 -2.39 -0.01 -7.04
C GLU A 38 -1.82 -1.21 -7.80
N PHE A 39 -1.85 -2.37 -7.16
CA PHE A 39 -1.33 -3.64 -7.66
C PHE A 39 -2.41 -4.72 -7.63
N THR A 40 -2.33 -5.64 -8.59
CA THR A 40 -3.21 -6.81 -8.70
C THR A 40 -2.82 -7.94 -7.76
N ASP A 41 -1.58 -7.94 -7.28
CA ASP A 41 -0.94 -9.06 -6.60
C ASP A 41 -0.02 -8.55 -5.49
N PHE A 42 0.26 -9.43 -4.54
CA PHE A 42 1.07 -9.11 -3.38
C PHE A 42 2.52 -8.80 -3.75
N ASP A 43 3.03 -9.47 -4.79
CA ASP A 43 4.40 -9.30 -5.25
C ASP A 43 4.65 -7.84 -5.67
N GLY A 44 3.70 -7.21 -6.39
CA GLY A 44 3.82 -5.80 -6.78
C GLY A 44 3.96 -4.82 -5.61
N ILE A 45 3.14 -4.96 -4.57
CA ILE A 45 3.25 -4.08 -3.39
C ILE A 45 4.50 -4.40 -2.55
N LEU A 46 4.91 -5.66 -2.49
CA LEU A 46 6.11 -6.07 -1.78
C LEU A 46 7.37 -5.52 -2.46
N GLU A 47 7.47 -5.60 -3.78
CA GLU A 47 8.55 -4.99 -4.56
C GLU A 47 8.62 -3.48 -4.31
N PHE A 48 7.46 -2.79 -4.31
CA PHE A 48 7.39 -1.36 -3.99
C PHE A 48 7.96 -1.05 -2.60
N MET A 49 7.55 -1.81 -1.57
CA MET A 49 8.06 -1.65 -0.21
C MET A 49 9.58 -1.86 -0.13
N LEU A 50 10.09 -2.90 -0.79
CA LEU A 50 11.51 -3.22 -0.81
C LEU A 50 12.32 -2.13 -1.53
N ASP A 51 11.82 -1.61 -2.65
CA ASP A 51 12.43 -0.50 -3.39
C ASP A 51 12.56 0.73 -2.50
N MET A 52 11.51 1.07 -1.74
CA MET A 52 11.52 2.18 -0.78
C MET A 52 12.54 1.98 0.35
N MET A 53 12.67 0.75 0.87
CA MET A 53 13.63 0.43 1.92
C MET A 53 15.08 0.47 1.42
N ILE A 54 15.32 -0.04 0.22
CA ILE A 54 16.67 -0.16 -0.36
C ILE A 54 17.16 1.19 -0.90
N ARG A 55 16.29 2.02 -1.50
CA ARG A 55 16.66 3.35 -2.03
C ARG A 55 16.97 4.40 -0.96
N ARG A 56 16.84 4.06 0.33
CA ARG A 56 17.13 4.96 1.46
C ARG A 56 18.63 5.06 1.84
N ILE A 57 19.55 4.70 0.94
CA ILE A 57 21.02 4.85 1.10
C ILE A 57 21.51 6.13 0.44
#